data_AF-A0A3P6PA19-F1
#
_entry.id   AF-A0A3P6PA19-F1
#
_cell.length_a   1.000
_cell.length_b   1.000
_cell.length_c   1.000
_cell.angle_alpha   90.00
_cell.angle_beta   90.00
_cell.angle_gamma   90.00
#
_symmetry.space_group_name_H-M   'P 1'
#
loop_
_entity.id
_entity.type
_entity.pdbx_description
1 polymer ?
#
loop_
_entity_poly.entity_id
_entity_poly.type
_entity_poly.pdbx_seq_one_letter_code
_entity_poly.pdbx_strand_id
1 'polypeptide(L)'
;MPTQIETIKVLPISSKQKEPESGNIEQFWKLELLGISESSQEKEDEVAVQHFQKTIKREKKRYSVGWPWRYRGFRLPSNFGVCFGRLISTVWKLGTQPPLLERYNEILKEQIESEITEEVKDIRKSEGPVHYLPHHAVITPMKQTKIRMVFDASVKTSGSKSLNDLLRRGPVLLNDLTGILLRFRLMNIAITCDIEKAYHQLVFNREDRDVIRFLWLRDYRQLIERSNLVVYRFQRAPFGIASPFLLVAVIKFHLRNMPSAVAKRVEENFYVDNVVAEADSIEEAIKLYEEIKDIFSKAHMNIREFASNSAEFNEFLSKEDQQSTQQMKVLGI
;
A
#
# COMPACT_ATOMS: atom_id res chain seq x y z
N MET A 1 6.67 -31.16 -46.47
CA MET A 1 5.24 -31.49 -46.43
C MET A 1 4.67 -30.98 -45.11
N PRO A 2 3.53 -30.26 -45.13
CA PRO A 2 3.05 -29.45 -44.02
C PRO A 2 2.31 -30.26 -42.96
N THR A 3 2.58 -29.95 -41.69
CA THR A 3 1.93 -30.49 -40.49
C THR A 3 0.54 -29.86 -40.33
N GLN A 4 -0.47 -30.70 -40.15
CA GLN A 4 -1.89 -30.34 -40.10
C GLN A 4 -2.26 -29.52 -38.86
N ILE A 5 -3.11 -28.52 -39.07
CA ILE A 5 -3.76 -27.70 -38.04
C ILE A 5 -5.01 -28.47 -37.58
N GLU A 6 -5.10 -28.83 -36.30
CA GLU A 6 -6.32 -29.37 -35.71
C GLU A 6 -7.29 -28.23 -35.37
N THR A 7 -8.41 -28.18 -36.10
CA THR A 7 -9.51 -27.24 -35.88
C THR A 7 -10.36 -27.70 -34.70
N ILE A 8 -10.39 -26.91 -33.61
CA ILE A 8 -11.30 -27.14 -32.47
C ILE A 8 -12.74 -26.81 -32.93
N LYS A 9 -13.59 -27.83 -33.04
CA LYS A 9 -15.03 -27.67 -33.31
C LYS A 9 -15.74 -27.17 -32.05
N VAL A 10 -16.33 -25.97 -32.14
CA VAL A 10 -17.29 -25.46 -31.14
C VAL A 10 -18.62 -26.16 -31.35
N LEU A 11 -19.12 -26.86 -30.33
CA LEU A 11 -20.43 -27.50 -30.37
C LEU A 11 -21.54 -26.47 -30.09
N PRO A 12 -22.60 -26.38 -30.92
CA PRO A 12 -23.74 -25.51 -30.67
C PRO A 12 -24.63 -26.08 -29.55
N ILE A 13 -25.05 -25.20 -28.64
CA ILE A 13 -25.97 -25.53 -27.55
C ILE A 13 -27.37 -25.73 -28.14
N SER A 14 -27.81 -26.99 -28.18
CA SER A 14 -29.20 -27.35 -28.51
C SER A 14 -30.07 -27.23 -27.28
N SER A 15 -31.09 -26.38 -27.37
CA SER A 15 -32.11 -26.15 -26.36
C SER A 15 -33.07 -27.34 -26.24
N LYS A 16 -32.96 -28.12 -25.17
CA LYS A 16 -34.10 -28.85 -24.57
C LYS A 16 -33.97 -28.90 -23.05
N GLN A 17 -34.98 -28.35 -22.39
CA GLN A 17 -35.15 -28.20 -20.96
C GLN A 17 -35.18 -29.54 -20.21
N LYS A 18 -34.53 -29.59 -19.06
CA LYS A 18 -35.07 -30.16 -17.83
C LYS A 18 -34.86 -29.11 -16.74
N GLU A 19 -35.94 -28.48 -16.29
CA GLU A 19 -35.92 -27.63 -15.10
C GLU A 19 -35.53 -28.50 -13.90
N PRO A 20 -34.45 -28.19 -13.17
CA PRO A 20 -34.26 -28.70 -11.82
C PRO A 20 -35.09 -27.83 -10.86
N GLU A 21 -35.78 -28.49 -9.95
CA GLU A 21 -36.64 -27.92 -8.91
C GLU A 21 -36.04 -26.63 -8.31
N SER A 22 -36.76 -25.53 -8.52
CA SER A 22 -36.51 -24.18 -7.99
C SER A 22 -36.80 -24.12 -6.50
N GLY A 23 -36.06 -24.92 -5.72
CA GLY A 23 -36.30 -25.11 -4.30
C GLY A 23 -35.06 -25.55 -3.54
N ASN A 24 -33.87 -25.04 -3.86
CA ASN A 24 -32.75 -25.14 -2.92
C ASN A 24 -31.55 -24.21 -3.16
N ILE A 25 -31.54 -23.33 -4.18
CA ILE A 25 -30.41 -22.42 -4.35
C ILE A 25 -30.45 -21.30 -3.30
N GLU A 26 -31.62 -20.70 -3.04
CA GLU A 26 -31.75 -19.72 -1.96
C GLU A 26 -31.53 -20.33 -0.57
N GLN A 27 -31.88 -21.60 -0.37
CA GLN A 27 -31.61 -22.31 0.89
C GLN A 27 -30.13 -22.69 1.00
N PHE A 28 -29.45 -23.05 -0.09
CA PHE A 28 -28.00 -23.26 -0.11
C PHE A 28 -27.24 -21.96 0.19
N TRP A 29 -27.63 -20.84 -0.44
CA TRP A 29 -27.08 -19.51 -0.13
C TRP A 29 -27.42 -19.06 1.30
N LYS A 30 -28.65 -19.32 1.78
CA LYS A 30 -29.03 -19.05 3.17
C LYS A 30 -28.31 -19.94 4.16
N LEU A 31 -27.99 -21.20 3.83
CA LEU A 31 -27.25 -22.12 4.69
C LEU A 31 -25.76 -21.75 4.78
N GLU A 32 -25.15 -21.20 3.72
CA GLU A 32 -23.82 -20.56 3.81
C GLU A 32 -23.87 -19.22 4.58
N LEU A 33 -25.00 -18.51 4.57
CA LEU A 33 -25.22 -17.28 5.34
C LEU A 33 -25.57 -17.53 6.83
N LEU A 34 -26.11 -18.69 7.19
CA LEU A 34 -26.58 -19.03 8.54
C LEU A 34 -25.46 -19.33 9.55
N GLY A 35 -24.19 -19.08 9.19
CA GLY A 35 -23.05 -19.00 10.10
C GLY A 35 -22.52 -17.57 10.31
N ILE A 36 -23.01 -16.59 9.55
CA ILE A 36 -22.65 -15.18 9.67
C ILE A 36 -23.77 -14.49 10.46
N SER A 37 -23.77 -14.69 11.78
CA SER A 37 -24.33 -13.67 12.68
C SER A 37 -23.73 -12.33 12.26
N GLU A 38 -24.48 -11.21 12.26
CA GLU A 38 -23.95 -9.83 12.19
C GLU A 38 -22.61 -9.77 12.93
N SER A 39 -21.52 -9.85 12.16
CA SER A 39 -20.36 -10.61 12.62
C SER A 39 -19.50 -9.74 13.51
N SER A 40 -18.78 -10.35 14.45
CA SER A 40 -17.82 -9.62 15.29
C SER A 40 -16.86 -8.75 14.45
N GLN A 41 -16.62 -9.12 13.18
CA GLN A 41 -15.83 -8.38 12.22
C GLN A 41 -16.46 -7.03 11.79
N GLU A 42 -17.77 -6.96 11.55
CA GLU A 42 -18.44 -5.71 11.16
C GLU A 42 -18.32 -4.66 12.27
N LYS A 43 -18.49 -5.09 13.53
CA LYS A 43 -18.25 -4.23 14.70
C LYS A 43 -16.77 -3.81 14.81
N GLU A 44 -15.83 -4.71 14.50
CA GLU A 44 -14.41 -4.34 14.49
C GLU A 44 -14.07 -3.31 13.41
N ASP A 45 -14.73 -3.41 12.26
CA ASP A 45 -14.55 -2.54 11.09
C ASP A 45 -15.15 -1.15 11.32
N GLU A 46 -16.36 -1.07 11.89
CA GLU A 46 -16.97 0.20 12.28
C GLU A 46 -16.09 0.96 13.28
N VAL A 47 -15.54 0.26 14.28
CA VAL A 47 -14.64 0.87 15.26
C VAL A 47 -13.35 1.38 14.59
N ALA A 48 -12.83 0.67 13.59
CA ALA A 48 -11.66 1.11 12.82
C ALA A 48 -11.97 2.39 12.01
N VAL A 49 -13.14 2.46 11.37
CA VAL A 49 -13.59 3.65 10.62
C VAL A 49 -13.79 4.85 11.54
N GLN A 50 -14.46 4.66 12.67
CA GLN A 50 -14.65 5.73 13.66
C GLN A 50 -13.32 6.20 14.24
N HIS A 51 -12.37 5.29 14.49
CA HIS A 51 -11.03 5.65 14.94
C HIS A 51 -10.30 6.48 13.88
N PHE A 52 -10.35 6.07 12.62
CA PHE A 52 -9.76 6.82 11.52
C PHE A 52 -10.33 8.24 11.43
N GLN A 53 -11.66 8.40 11.46
CA GLN A 53 -12.32 9.71 11.42
C GLN A 53 -11.92 10.62 12.59
N LYS A 54 -11.71 10.04 13.78
CA LYS A 54 -11.27 10.79 14.98
C LYS A 54 -9.80 11.18 14.95
N THR A 55 -8.97 10.42 14.25
CA THR A 55 -7.50 10.57 14.29
C THR A 55 -6.90 11.21 13.06
N ILE A 56 -7.62 11.24 11.93
CA ILE A 56 -7.17 11.89 10.72
C ILE A 56 -7.01 13.40 10.95
N LYS A 57 -5.82 13.90 10.67
CA LYS A 57 -5.47 15.32 10.76
C LYS A 57 -4.65 15.71 9.55
N ARG A 58 -4.67 16.99 9.19
CA ARG A 58 -3.74 17.53 8.19
C ARG A 58 -2.55 18.14 8.93
N GLU A 59 -1.39 17.49 8.83
CA GLU A 59 -0.14 17.98 9.42
C GLU A 59 0.73 18.56 8.30
N LYS A 60 0.97 19.88 8.35
CA LYS A 60 1.62 20.66 7.28
C LYS A 60 0.84 20.52 5.95
N LYS A 61 1.33 19.68 5.04
CA LYS A 61 0.75 19.41 3.71
C LYS A 61 0.26 17.97 3.53
N ARG A 62 0.40 17.12 4.55
CA ARG A 62 0.14 15.67 4.49
C ARG A 62 -0.98 15.25 5.44
N TYR A 63 -1.56 14.09 5.19
CA TYR A 63 -2.50 13.47 6.13
C TYR A 63 -1.74 12.65 7.17
N SER A 64 -2.07 12.90 8.43
CA SER A 64 -1.59 12.17 9.60
C SER A 64 -2.72 11.34 10.17
N VAL A 65 -2.46 10.07 10.50
CA VAL A 65 -3.47 9.13 11.02
C VAL A 65 -2.95 8.40 12.26
N GLY A 66 -3.87 7.91 13.09
CA GLY A 66 -3.57 7.04 14.22
C GLY A 66 -3.60 5.57 13.83
N TRP A 67 -2.91 4.73 14.60
CA TRP A 67 -3.02 3.28 14.46
C TRP A 67 -4.37 2.78 14.96
N PRO A 68 -5.10 1.96 14.18
CA PRO A 68 -6.39 1.42 14.61
C PRO A 68 -6.20 0.28 15.61
N TRP A 69 -5.83 0.62 16.85
CA TRP A 69 -5.54 -0.33 17.93
C TRP A 69 -6.78 -1.18 18.29
N ARG A 70 -6.59 -2.50 18.46
CA ARG A 70 -7.63 -3.40 18.99
C ARG A 70 -7.92 -3.15 20.46
N TYR A 71 -6.85 -2.94 21.24
CA TYR A 71 -6.88 -2.74 22.69
C TYR A 71 -6.14 -1.45 23.04
N ARG A 72 -6.66 -0.64 23.97
CA ARG A 72 -5.94 0.55 24.48
C ARG A 72 -5.11 0.18 25.71
N GLY A 73 -3.93 0.80 25.86
CA GLY A 73 -3.14 0.71 27.09
C GLY A 73 -2.28 -0.55 27.26
N PHE A 74 -1.99 -1.30 26.19
CA PHE A 74 -1.05 -2.42 26.29
C PHE A 74 0.40 -1.91 26.35
N ARG A 75 1.24 -2.58 27.15
CA ARG A 75 2.69 -2.45 27.03
C ARG A 75 3.19 -3.53 26.09
N LEU A 76 3.71 -3.11 24.94
CA LEU A 76 4.45 -4.03 24.07
C LEU A 76 5.72 -4.47 24.84
N PRO A 77 5.96 -5.78 25.02
CA PRO A 77 7.21 -6.24 25.60
C PRO A 77 8.36 -5.84 24.67
N SER A 78 9.48 -5.43 25.26
CA SER A 78 10.62 -4.98 24.47
C SER A 78 11.20 -6.14 23.68
N ASN A 79 10.97 -6.14 22.37
CA ASN A 79 11.54 -7.09 21.42
C ASN A 79 12.93 -6.69 20.92
N PHE A 80 13.57 -5.73 21.60
CA PHE A 80 14.87 -5.19 21.25
C PHE A 80 15.92 -6.28 21.04
N GLY A 81 15.99 -7.28 21.95
CA GLY A 81 16.97 -8.37 21.84
C GLY A 81 16.79 -9.21 20.58
N VAL A 82 15.53 -9.48 20.20
CA VAL A 82 15.20 -10.22 18.96
C VAL A 82 15.61 -9.40 17.73
N CYS A 83 15.29 -8.11 17.72
CA CYS A 83 15.67 -7.20 16.63
C CYS A 83 17.19 -7.04 16.52
N PHE A 84 17.90 -6.98 17.65
CA PHE A 84 19.36 -6.91 17.67
C PHE A 84 20.00 -8.19 17.10
N GLY A 85 19.53 -9.37 17.49
CA GLY A 85 19.99 -10.63 16.90
C GLY A 85 19.71 -10.72 15.39
N ARG A 86 18.54 -10.24 14.95
CA ARG A 86 18.21 -10.15 13.51
C ARG A 86 19.12 -9.17 12.77
N LEU A 87 19.40 -8.01 13.37
CA LEU A 87 20.34 -7.03 12.80
C LEU A 87 21.72 -7.65 12.59
N ILE A 88 22.25 -8.38 13.58
CA ILE A 88 23.52 -9.10 13.45
C ILE A 88 23.46 -10.02 12.24
N SER A 89 22.44 -10.88 12.12
CA SER A 89 22.31 -11.78 10.98
C SER A 89 22.23 -11.04 9.64
N THR A 90 21.48 -9.93 9.56
CA THR A 90 21.36 -9.11 8.36
C THR A 90 22.70 -8.49 7.96
N VAL A 91 23.43 -7.87 8.90
CA VAL A 91 24.75 -7.27 8.64
C VAL A 91 25.77 -8.33 8.25
N TRP A 92 25.81 -9.48 8.92
CA TRP A 92 26.72 -10.58 8.56
C TRP A 92 26.46 -11.10 7.15
N LYS A 93 25.19 -11.30 6.78
CA LYS A 93 24.83 -11.75 5.41
C LYS A 93 25.21 -10.71 4.36
N LEU A 94 24.89 -9.44 4.60
CA LEU A 94 25.24 -8.34 3.68
C LEU A 94 26.75 -8.12 3.62
N GLY A 95 27.47 -8.34 4.71
CA GLY A 95 28.93 -8.23 4.79
C GLY A 95 29.68 -9.21 3.90
N THR A 96 29.05 -10.33 3.49
CA THR A 96 29.62 -11.23 2.47
C THR A 96 29.69 -10.58 1.09
N GLN A 97 28.93 -9.50 0.85
CA GLN A 97 28.85 -8.78 -0.41
C GLN A 97 28.93 -7.27 -0.15
N PRO A 98 30.14 -6.69 -0.08
CA PRO A 98 30.33 -5.28 0.26
C PRO A 98 29.48 -4.27 -0.53
N PRO A 99 29.28 -4.44 -1.87
CA PRO A 99 28.42 -3.55 -2.63
C PRO A 99 26.95 -3.54 -2.16
N LEU A 100 26.44 -4.68 -1.68
CA LEU A 100 25.07 -4.76 -1.16
C LEU A 100 24.94 -4.09 0.20
N LEU A 101 25.94 -4.23 1.06
CA LEU A 101 25.94 -3.56 2.37
C LEU A 101 25.97 -2.03 2.20
N GLU A 102 26.80 -1.54 1.29
CA GLU A 102 26.86 -0.12 0.95
C GLU A 102 25.52 0.38 0.39
N ARG A 103 24.94 -0.31 -0.60
CA ARG A 103 23.63 0.04 -1.16
C ARG A 103 22.51 -0.01 -0.11
N TYR A 104 22.59 -0.94 0.83
CA TYR A 104 21.61 -1.03 1.93
C TYR A 104 21.69 0.18 2.86
N ASN A 105 22.90 0.65 3.17
CA ASN A 105 23.11 1.86 3.96
C ASN A 105 22.69 3.13 3.20
N GLU A 106 22.92 3.19 1.88
CA GLU A 106 22.43 4.27 1.02
C GLU A 106 20.90 4.37 1.05
N ILE A 107 20.17 3.25 0.97
CA ILE A 107 18.70 3.25 1.06
C ILE A 107 18.23 3.87 2.36
N LEU A 108 18.91 3.59 3.48
CA LEU A 108 18.57 4.21 4.76
C LEU A 108 18.82 5.72 4.72
N LYS A 109 19.96 6.16 4.18
CA LYS A 109 20.26 7.59 4.02
C LYS A 109 19.22 8.30 3.15
N GLU A 110 18.87 7.72 2.00
CA GLU A 110 17.81 8.22 1.11
C GLU A 110 16.46 8.34 1.87
N GLN A 111 16.13 7.39 2.74
CA GLN A 111 14.92 7.42 3.57
C GLN A 111 14.96 8.51 4.65
N ILE A 112 16.13 8.77 5.24
CA ILE A 112 16.30 9.84 6.23
C ILE A 112 16.20 11.21 5.54
N GLU A 113 16.89 11.39 4.42
CA GLU A 113 16.85 12.61 3.61
C GLU A 113 15.44 12.91 3.09
N SER A 114 14.67 11.87 2.75
CA SER A 114 13.27 12.00 2.32
C SER A 114 12.28 12.23 3.48
N GLU A 115 12.74 12.37 4.72
CA GLU A 115 11.93 12.47 5.95
C GLU A 115 10.94 11.29 6.12
N ILE A 116 11.31 10.09 5.64
CA ILE A 116 10.55 8.85 5.85
C ILE A 116 10.90 8.26 7.22
N THR A 117 12.18 8.33 7.58
CA THR A 117 12.70 7.86 8.86
C THR A 117 13.44 8.98 9.57
N GLU A 118 13.54 8.89 10.89
CA GLU A 118 14.33 9.81 11.71
C GLU A 118 15.07 9.08 12.82
N GLU A 119 16.21 9.61 13.25
CA GLU A 119 16.95 9.13 14.42
C GLU A 119 16.22 9.49 15.72
N VAL A 120 16.08 8.51 16.62
CA VAL A 120 15.48 8.72 17.94
C VAL A 120 16.56 9.25 18.88
N LYS A 121 16.56 10.56 19.12
CA LYS A 121 17.56 11.25 19.97
C LYS A 121 17.52 10.81 21.44
N ASP A 122 16.33 10.58 21.99
CA ASP A 122 16.14 10.15 23.38
C ASP A 122 15.28 8.90 23.43
N ILE A 123 15.94 7.74 23.54
CA ILE A 123 15.27 6.43 23.59
C ILE A 123 14.37 6.31 24.83
N ARG A 124 14.65 7.06 25.90
CA ARG A 124 13.95 6.99 27.19
C ARG A 124 12.69 7.86 27.23
N LYS A 125 12.62 8.90 26.40
CA LYS A 125 11.41 9.73 26.23
C LYS A 125 10.55 9.16 25.10
N SER A 126 9.62 8.29 25.48
CA SER A 126 8.55 7.84 24.59
C SER A 126 7.22 8.38 25.11
N GLU A 127 6.43 8.98 24.23
CA GLU A 127 5.08 9.46 24.53
C GLU A 127 4.05 8.30 24.49
N GLY A 128 4.44 7.15 23.94
CA GLY A 128 3.55 6.01 23.70
C GLY A 128 4.24 4.63 23.79
N PRO A 129 3.57 3.56 23.33
CA PRO A 129 4.15 2.22 23.29
C PRO A 129 5.38 2.16 22.38
N VAL A 130 6.38 1.36 22.78
CA VAL A 130 7.64 1.20 22.06
C VAL A 130 7.74 -0.20 21.48
N HIS A 131 8.06 -0.31 20.19
CA HIS A 131 8.27 -1.59 19.52
C HIS A 131 9.29 -1.45 18.38
N TYR A 132 10.09 -2.49 18.19
CA TYR A 132 11.15 -2.54 17.20
C TYR A 132 10.77 -3.48 16.06
N LEU A 133 11.02 -3.07 14.82
CA LEU A 133 10.78 -3.87 13.63
C LEU A 133 12.11 -4.47 13.21
N PRO A 134 12.27 -5.80 13.23
CA PRO A 134 13.38 -6.43 12.56
C PRO A 134 13.26 -6.24 11.05
N HIS A 135 14.41 -6.11 10.39
CA HIS A 135 14.48 -5.91 8.96
C HIS A 135 15.51 -6.85 8.31
N HIS A 136 15.33 -7.05 7.02
CA HIS A 136 16.23 -7.83 6.19
C HIS A 136 16.25 -7.29 4.76
N ALA A 137 17.26 -7.70 3.99
CA ALA A 137 17.37 -7.38 2.59
C ALA A 137 16.67 -8.43 1.72
N VAL A 138 15.87 -7.97 0.75
CA VAL A 138 15.35 -8.78 -0.35
C VAL A 138 16.05 -8.34 -1.63
N ILE A 139 16.65 -9.30 -2.33
CA ILE A 139 17.46 -9.07 -3.54
C ILE A 139 16.68 -9.64 -4.72
N THR A 140 16.44 -8.84 -5.76
CA THR A 140 15.76 -9.32 -6.97
C THR A 140 16.80 -9.85 -7.97
N PRO A 141 16.79 -11.16 -8.34
CA PRO A 141 17.87 -11.77 -9.13
C PRO A 141 18.09 -11.16 -10.52
N MET A 142 17.03 -10.74 -11.21
CA MET A 142 17.11 -10.20 -12.58
C MET A 142 17.67 -8.77 -12.67
N LYS A 143 17.73 -8.04 -11.55
CA LYS A 143 18.31 -6.70 -11.47
C LYS A 143 19.14 -6.67 -10.18
N GLN A 144 20.37 -7.20 -10.23
CA GLN A 144 21.28 -7.35 -9.07
C GLN A 144 21.47 -6.04 -8.25
N THR A 145 21.13 -4.87 -8.82
CA THR A 145 21.14 -3.55 -8.15
C THR A 145 19.89 -3.20 -7.35
N LYS A 146 18.76 -3.91 -7.47
CA LYS A 146 17.50 -3.58 -6.77
C LYS A 146 17.36 -4.39 -5.47
N ILE A 147 18.14 -4.02 -4.46
CA ILE A 147 17.96 -4.42 -3.06
C ILE A 147 16.81 -3.62 -2.45
N ARG A 148 16.00 -4.27 -1.59
CA ARG A 148 14.92 -3.62 -0.83
C ARG A 148 15.05 -3.99 0.65
N MET A 149 14.85 -3.00 1.51
CA MET A 149 14.73 -3.20 2.95
C MET A 149 13.29 -3.58 3.29
N VAL A 150 13.09 -4.75 3.89
CA VAL A 150 11.77 -5.27 4.30
C VAL A 150 11.72 -5.40 5.81
N PHE A 151 10.63 -4.91 6.39
CA PHE A 151 10.38 -4.93 7.83
C PHE A 151 9.33 -5.99 8.18
N ASP A 152 9.53 -6.68 9.29
CA ASP A 152 8.63 -7.75 9.74
C ASP A 152 7.86 -7.33 10.99
N ALA A 153 6.60 -6.91 10.80
CA ALA A 153 5.67 -6.57 11.88
C ALA A 153 4.95 -7.78 12.50
N SER A 154 5.22 -8.99 12.01
CA SER A 154 4.60 -10.23 12.50
C SER A 154 5.45 -10.94 13.55
N VAL A 155 6.64 -10.40 13.88
CA VAL A 155 7.51 -11.00 14.89
C VAL A 155 6.86 -10.98 16.28
N LYS A 156 6.86 -12.14 16.92
CA LYS A 156 6.34 -12.37 18.27
C LYS A 156 7.51 -12.64 19.21
N THR A 157 7.48 -12.04 20.40
CA THR A 157 8.32 -12.49 21.52
C THR A 157 7.56 -13.60 22.26
N SER A 158 8.25 -14.54 22.91
CA SER A 158 7.60 -15.65 23.63
C SER A 158 6.47 -15.16 24.54
N GLY A 159 5.25 -15.67 24.33
CA GLY A 159 4.05 -15.28 25.09
C GLY A 159 3.41 -13.93 24.73
N SER A 160 3.88 -13.23 23.69
CA SER A 160 3.38 -11.89 23.32
C SER A 160 2.73 -11.85 21.93
N LYS A 161 1.82 -10.90 21.74
CA LYS A 161 1.18 -10.59 20.45
C LYS A 161 2.14 -9.81 19.55
N SER A 162 2.07 -10.04 18.24
CA SER A 162 2.79 -9.22 17.25
C SER A 162 2.13 -7.84 17.09
N LEU A 163 2.82 -6.91 16.43
CA LEU A 163 2.23 -5.62 16.07
C LEU A 163 0.96 -5.81 15.23
N ASN A 164 0.99 -6.72 14.25
CA ASN A 164 -0.17 -7.04 13.41
C ASN A 164 -1.36 -7.60 14.22
N ASP A 165 -1.11 -8.40 15.26
CA ASP A 165 -2.16 -8.94 16.14
C ASP A 165 -2.83 -7.86 17.01
N LEU A 166 -2.18 -6.70 17.19
CA LEU A 166 -2.68 -5.57 17.99
C LEU A 166 -3.42 -4.54 17.16
N LEU A 167 -3.29 -4.59 15.84
CA LEU A 167 -3.94 -3.69 14.90
C LEU A 167 -5.24 -4.30 14.37
N ARG A 168 -6.26 -3.45 14.20
CA ARG A 168 -7.46 -3.80 13.44
C ARG A 168 -7.11 -3.71 11.96
N ARG A 169 -7.56 -4.71 11.20
CA ARG A 169 -7.38 -4.71 9.74
C ARG A 169 -8.16 -3.56 9.09
N GLY A 170 -9.35 -3.30 9.62
CA GLY A 170 -10.33 -2.38 9.04
C GLY A 170 -11.08 -3.02 7.86
N PRO A 171 -12.16 -2.38 7.41
CA PRO A 171 -12.97 -2.89 6.30
C PRO A 171 -12.19 -2.86 4.98
N VAL A 172 -12.60 -3.75 4.08
CA VAL A 172 -12.14 -3.72 2.69
C VAL A 172 -12.85 -2.57 1.98
N LEU A 173 -12.18 -1.42 1.86
CA LEU A 173 -12.70 -0.21 1.19
C LEU A 173 -12.37 -0.15 -0.31
N LEU A 174 -11.93 -1.26 -0.89
CA LEU A 174 -11.58 -1.32 -2.31
C LEU A 174 -12.84 -1.14 -3.15
N ASN A 175 -12.73 -0.32 -4.18
CA ASN A 175 -13.77 -0.22 -5.20
C ASN A 175 -13.87 -1.57 -5.94
N ASP A 176 -15.09 -1.91 -6.39
CA ASP A 176 -15.31 -3.12 -7.17
C ASP A 176 -14.48 -3.09 -8.46
N LEU A 177 -13.55 -4.03 -8.57
CA LEU A 177 -12.66 -4.16 -9.71
C LEU A 177 -13.46 -4.37 -11.00
N THR A 178 -14.56 -5.12 -10.94
CA THR A 178 -15.41 -5.37 -12.12
C THR A 178 -16.04 -4.07 -12.59
N GLY A 179 -16.61 -3.29 -11.67
CA GLY A 179 -17.15 -1.97 -11.95
C GLY A 179 -16.13 -1.00 -12.56
N ILE A 180 -14.89 -0.98 -12.04
CA ILE A 180 -13.80 -0.17 -12.61
C ILE A 180 -13.52 -0.61 -14.06
N LEU A 181 -13.34 -1.91 -14.29
CA LEU A 181 -13.02 -2.45 -15.62
C LEU A 181 -14.14 -2.23 -16.63
N LEU A 182 -15.40 -2.25 -16.19
CA LEU A 182 -16.55 -1.93 -17.04
C LEU A 182 -16.54 -0.43 -17.40
N ARG A 183 -16.38 0.47 -16.42
CA ARG A 183 -16.31 1.92 -16.66
C ARG A 183 -15.15 2.31 -17.55
N PHE A 184 -13.99 1.68 -17.36
CA PHE A 184 -12.80 1.84 -18.22
C PHE A 184 -13.07 1.57 -19.70
N ARG A 185 -14.08 0.75 -20.04
CA ARG A 185 -14.46 0.40 -21.42
C ARG A 185 -15.61 1.24 -21.98
N LEU A 186 -16.18 2.17 -21.21
CA LEU A 186 -17.35 2.92 -21.63
C LEU A 186 -17.04 4.05 -22.62
N MET A 187 -15.85 4.65 -22.53
CA MET A 187 -15.48 5.84 -23.33
C MET A 187 -14.33 5.54 -24.30
N ASN A 188 -14.10 6.46 -25.23
CA ASN A 188 -13.12 6.30 -26.31
C ASN A 188 -11.66 6.32 -25.83
N ILE A 189 -11.36 7.16 -24.85
CA ILE A 189 -10.01 7.37 -24.33
C ILE A 189 -9.98 6.89 -22.88
N ALA A 190 -9.02 6.04 -22.57
CA ALA A 190 -8.81 5.54 -21.22
C ALA A 190 -7.44 5.97 -20.72
N ILE A 191 -7.37 6.40 -19.46
CA ILE A 191 -6.17 6.93 -18.82
C ILE A 191 -5.94 6.11 -17.55
N THR A 192 -4.72 5.67 -17.36
CA THR A 192 -4.28 4.97 -16.15
C THR A 192 -3.08 5.70 -15.57
N CYS A 193 -2.98 5.77 -14.25
CA CYS A 193 -1.82 6.34 -13.57
C CYS A 193 -1.62 5.74 -12.16
N ASP A 194 -0.42 5.93 -11.61
CA ASP A 194 0.02 5.41 -10.30
C ASP A 194 0.26 6.55 -9.31
N ILE A 195 -0.20 6.37 -8.07
CA ILE A 195 0.12 7.26 -6.95
C ILE A 195 1.51 6.88 -6.43
N GLU A 196 2.50 7.71 -6.73
CA GLU A 196 3.88 7.43 -6.38
C GLU A 196 4.06 7.27 -4.86
N LYS A 197 4.56 6.09 -4.47
CA LYS A 197 4.94 5.78 -3.09
C LYS A 197 3.80 6.14 -2.13
N ALA A 198 2.56 5.78 -2.48
CA ALA A 198 1.34 6.19 -1.80
C ALA A 198 1.39 6.00 -0.27
N TYR A 199 1.93 4.87 0.22
CA TYR A 199 2.14 4.62 1.66
C TYR A 199 3.10 5.61 2.33
N HIS A 200 4.15 6.05 1.62
CA HIS A 200 5.04 7.08 2.17
C HIS A 200 4.36 8.46 2.23
N GLN A 201 3.22 8.67 1.58
CA GLN A 201 2.52 9.95 1.71
C GLN A 201 1.72 10.06 3.04
N LEU A 202 1.45 8.91 3.68
CA LEU A 202 0.73 8.79 4.94
C LEU A 202 1.68 8.94 6.13
N VAL A 203 1.38 9.90 7.00
CA VAL A 203 2.15 10.17 8.22
C VAL A 203 1.44 9.53 9.41
N PHE A 204 2.20 9.03 10.39
CA PHE A 204 1.63 8.59 11.66
C PHE A 204 1.69 9.70 12.72
N ASN A 205 0.68 9.72 13.59
CA ASN A 205 0.66 10.58 14.77
C ASN A 205 1.91 10.34 15.63
N ARG A 206 2.45 11.39 16.27
CA ARG A 206 3.72 11.31 17.02
C ARG A 206 3.71 10.23 18.11
N GLU A 207 2.59 10.11 18.82
CA GLU A 207 2.33 9.10 19.86
C GLU A 207 2.45 7.65 19.35
N ASP A 208 2.24 7.47 18.06
CA ASP A 208 2.13 6.19 17.37
C ASP A 208 3.39 5.83 16.56
N ARG A 209 4.40 6.72 16.48
CA ARG A 209 5.64 6.48 15.70
C ARG A 209 6.63 5.55 16.39
N ASP A 210 6.55 5.43 17.72
CA ASP A 210 7.52 4.65 18.50
C ASP A 210 7.28 3.13 18.44
N VAL A 211 6.19 2.68 17.84
CA VAL A 211 5.90 1.26 17.56
C VAL A 211 6.55 0.75 16.27
N ILE A 212 7.09 1.65 15.47
CA ILE A 212 7.76 1.37 14.19
C ILE A 212 9.22 1.81 14.25
N ARG A 213 9.88 1.59 15.40
CA ARG A 213 11.33 1.79 15.55
C ARG A 213 12.10 0.66 14.87
N PHE A 214 13.34 0.87 14.51
CA PHE A 214 14.24 -0.19 14.05
C PHE A 214 15.69 0.16 14.36
N LEU A 215 16.57 -0.82 14.26
CA LEU A 215 17.97 -0.70 14.64
C LEU A 215 18.86 -0.66 13.41
N TRP A 216 19.85 0.24 13.39
CA TRP A 216 20.94 0.22 12.41
C TRP A 216 22.24 0.72 13.03
N LEU A 217 23.32 0.75 12.26
CA LEU A 217 24.65 1.14 12.71
C LEU A 217 24.97 2.58 12.32
N ARG A 218 25.68 3.33 13.17
CA ARG A 218 26.22 4.66 12.84
C ARG A 218 27.29 4.54 11.77
N ASP A 219 28.23 3.62 11.98
CA ASP A 219 29.19 3.18 10.99
C ASP A 219 28.94 1.70 10.66
N TYR A 220 28.45 1.45 9.45
CA TYR A 220 28.14 0.11 8.95
C TYR A 220 29.38 -0.75 8.67
N ARG A 221 30.59 -0.16 8.70
CA ARG A 221 31.87 -0.86 8.52
C ARG A 221 32.50 -1.28 9.85
N GLN A 222 31.99 -0.78 10.97
CA GLN A 222 32.48 -1.10 12.31
C GLN A 222 31.74 -2.28 12.95
N LEU A 223 32.26 -2.75 14.08
CA LEU A 223 31.67 -3.82 14.88
C LEU A 223 30.27 -3.45 15.38
N ILE A 224 29.45 -4.48 15.56
CA ILE A 224 28.06 -4.38 16.04
C ILE A 224 28.08 -4.26 17.58
N GLU A 225 28.37 -3.06 18.06
CA GLU A 225 28.41 -2.73 19.49
C GLU A 225 27.30 -1.76 19.88
N ARG A 226 26.96 -1.70 21.18
CA ARG A 226 25.93 -0.76 21.69
C ARG A 226 26.29 0.70 21.43
N SER A 227 27.58 1.04 21.40
CA SER A 227 28.12 2.37 21.09
C SER A 227 27.90 2.77 19.63
N ASN A 228 27.93 1.81 18.71
CA ASN A 228 27.72 1.99 17.28
C ASN A 228 26.24 1.82 16.86
N LEU A 229 25.38 1.42 17.80
CA LEU A 229 23.97 1.17 17.52
C LEU A 229 23.15 2.46 17.54
N VAL A 230 22.35 2.67 16.50
CA VAL A 230 21.43 3.81 16.38
C VAL A 230 20.00 3.29 16.23
N VAL A 231 19.08 3.94 16.93
CA VAL A 231 17.65 3.65 16.83
C VAL A 231 17.01 4.66 15.89
N TYR A 232 16.37 4.16 14.85
CA TYR A 232 15.58 4.95 13.92
C TYR A 232 14.09 4.67 14.14
N ARG A 233 13.23 5.57 13.69
CA ARG A 233 11.78 5.34 13.62
C ARG A 233 11.19 5.88 12.34
N PHE A 234 10.12 5.25 11.87
CA PHE A 234 9.34 5.74 10.75
C PHE A 234 8.46 6.92 11.16
N GLN A 235 8.44 7.95 10.34
CA GLN A 235 7.43 9.02 10.40
C GLN A 235 6.27 8.75 9.45
N ARG A 236 6.56 8.07 8.33
CA ARG A 236 5.62 7.72 7.27
C ARG A 236 5.34 6.23 7.27
N ALA A 237 4.22 5.80 6.70
CA ALA A 237 3.86 4.38 6.72
C ALA A 237 4.87 3.50 5.96
N PRO A 238 5.52 2.54 6.64
CA PRO A 238 6.39 1.59 5.97
C PRO A 238 5.55 0.61 5.15
N PHE A 239 6.06 0.27 3.96
CA PHE A 239 5.43 -0.69 3.07
C PHE A 239 5.30 -2.06 3.75
N GLY A 240 4.13 -2.69 3.63
CA GLY A 240 3.86 -4.03 4.17
C GLY A 240 3.45 -4.09 5.64
N ILE A 241 3.43 -2.95 6.36
CA ILE A 241 2.99 -2.87 7.76
C ILE A 241 1.69 -2.08 7.89
N ALA A 242 1.56 -0.98 7.15
CA ALA A 242 0.30 -0.24 7.13
C ALA A 242 -0.79 -1.02 6.39
N SER A 243 -1.98 -1.10 6.99
CA SER A 243 -3.14 -1.72 6.35
C SER A 243 -3.54 -0.94 5.09
N PRO A 244 -3.88 -1.62 3.97
CA PRO A 244 -4.45 -0.97 2.78
C PRO A 244 -5.66 -0.10 3.11
N PHE A 245 -6.42 -0.45 4.15
CA PHE A 245 -7.53 0.34 4.68
C PHE A 245 -7.15 1.80 4.92
N LEU A 246 -6.02 2.06 5.60
CA LEU A 246 -5.63 3.42 5.96
C LEU A 246 -5.32 4.28 4.72
N LEU A 247 -4.63 3.71 3.74
CA LEU A 247 -4.29 4.41 2.51
C LEU A 247 -5.56 4.76 1.72
N VAL A 248 -6.42 3.78 1.49
CA VAL A 248 -7.68 3.94 0.75
C VAL A 248 -8.61 4.91 1.47
N ALA A 249 -8.69 4.84 2.80
CA ALA A 249 -9.49 5.75 3.61
C ALA A 249 -9.00 7.20 3.50
N VAL A 250 -7.68 7.45 3.53
CA VAL A 250 -7.11 8.79 3.32
C VAL A 250 -7.42 9.32 1.93
N ILE A 251 -7.25 8.49 0.88
CA ILE A 251 -7.54 8.89 -0.50
C ILE A 251 -9.02 9.25 -0.65
N LYS A 252 -9.95 8.39 -0.19
CA LYS A 252 -11.40 8.68 -0.21
C LYS A 252 -11.74 9.93 0.60
N PHE A 253 -11.13 10.10 1.78
CA PHE A 253 -11.34 11.31 2.59
C PHE A 253 -10.88 12.57 1.86
N HIS A 254 -9.73 12.52 1.17
CA HIS A 254 -9.25 13.65 0.39
C HIS A 254 -10.21 13.98 -0.76
N LEU A 255 -10.58 12.98 -1.57
CA LEU A 255 -11.43 13.15 -2.75
C LEU A 255 -12.83 13.66 -2.38
N ARG A 256 -13.45 13.15 -1.32
CA ARG A 256 -14.77 13.61 -0.84
C ARG A 256 -14.81 15.06 -0.37
N ASN A 257 -13.68 15.56 0.11
CA ASN A 257 -13.56 16.95 0.57
C ASN A 257 -13.19 17.93 -0.55
N MET A 258 -13.04 17.44 -1.79
CA MET A 258 -12.76 18.27 -2.96
C MET A 258 -14.06 18.56 -3.72
N PRO A 259 -14.42 19.85 -3.93
CA PRO A 259 -15.61 20.22 -4.69
C PRO A 259 -15.36 20.10 -6.21
N SER A 260 -15.06 18.90 -6.68
CA SER A 260 -14.76 18.60 -8.09
C SER A 260 -15.52 17.35 -8.54
N ALA A 261 -16.11 17.43 -9.73
CA ALA A 261 -16.73 16.27 -10.38
C ALA A 261 -15.68 15.19 -10.72
N VAL A 262 -14.46 15.61 -11.08
CA VAL A 262 -13.33 14.72 -11.34
C VAL A 262 -12.91 14.01 -10.07
N ALA A 263 -12.90 14.69 -8.91
CA ALA A 263 -12.59 14.04 -7.63
C ALA A 263 -13.57 12.91 -7.31
N LYS A 264 -14.87 13.11 -7.55
CA LYS A 264 -15.89 12.06 -7.39
C LYS A 264 -15.68 10.90 -8.35
N ARG A 265 -15.41 11.19 -9.62
CA ARG A 265 -15.11 10.18 -10.64
C ARG A 265 -13.89 9.32 -10.27
N VAL A 266 -12.82 9.97 -9.83
CA VAL A 266 -11.60 9.29 -9.35
C VAL A 266 -11.90 8.45 -8.11
N GLU A 267 -12.75 8.91 -7.19
CA GLU A 267 -13.13 8.16 -5.98
C GLU A 267 -13.76 6.81 -6.32
N GLU A 268 -14.49 6.73 -7.43
CA GLU A 268 -15.17 5.53 -7.94
C GLU A 268 -14.25 4.64 -8.81
N ASN A 269 -13.14 5.19 -9.33
CA ASN A 269 -12.29 4.55 -10.34
C ASN A 269 -10.84 4.29 -9.92
N PHE A 270 -10.49 4.44 -8.64
CA PHE A 270 -9.17 4.04 -8.14
C PHE A 270 -9.17 2.64 -7.51
N TYR A 271 -8.05 1.93 -7.60
CA TYR A 271 -7.82 0.63 -6.98
C TYR A 271 -6.47 0.63 -6.25
N VAL A 272 -6.52 0.69 -4.92
CA VAL A 272 -5.35 0.85 -4.02
C VAL A 272 -4.57 2.12 -4.35
N ASP A 273 -3.53 2.02 -5.17
CA ASP A 273 -2.61 3.07 -5.61
C ASP A 273 -2.78 3.43 -7.09
N ASN A 274 -3.53 2.65 -7.86
CA ASN A 274 -3.79 2.92 -9.27
C ASN A 274 -5.06 3.76 -9.43
N VAL A 275 -5.01 4.76 -10.29
CA VAL A 275 -6.17 5.57 -10.68
C VAL A 275 -6.49 5.29 -12.13
N VAL A 276 -7.78 5.09 -12.40
CA VAL A 276 -8.31 4.96 -13.75
C VAL A 276 -9.23 6.15 -14.01
N ALA A 277 -9.12 6.71 -15.21
CA ALA A 277 -10.03 7.72 -15.72
C ALA A 277 -10.34 7.42 -17.18
N GLU A 278 -11.43 8.00 -17.67
CA GLU A 278 -11.89 7.79 -19.03
C GLU A 278 -12.43 9.10 -19.61
N ALA A 279 -12.38 9.29 -20.92
CA ALA A 279 -12.75 10.53 -21.60
C ALA A 279 -13.26 10.23 -23.01
N ASP A 280 -14.17 11.06 -23.54
CA ASP A 280 -14.69 10.89 -24.90
C ASP A 280 -13.89 11.68 -25.95
N SER A 281 -13.13 12.71 -25.53
CA SER A 281 -12.28 13.53 -26.40
C SER A 281 -10.88 13.79 -25.81
N ILE A 282 -9.93 14.16 -26.68
CA ILE A 282 -8.55 14.50 -26.28
C ILE A 282 -8.53 15.70 -25.33
N GLU A 283 -9.36 16.72 -25.61
CA GLU A 283 -9.44 17.92 -24.79
C GLU A 283 -9.95 17.60 -23.38
N GLU A 284 -10.93 16.70 -23.26
CA GLU A 284 -11.39 16.20 -21.97
C GLU A 284 -10.28 15.42 -21.26
N ALA A 285 -9.57 14.54 -21.97
CA ALA A 285 -8.47 13.75 -21.43
C ALA A 285 -7.34 14.62 -20.84
N ILE A 286 -6.93 15.67 -21.57
CA ILE A 286 -5.92 16.63 -21.11
C ILE A 286 -6.41 17.35 -19.85
N LYS A 287 -7.66 17.79 -19.84
CA LYS A 287 -8.25 18.49 -18.70
C LYS A 287 -8.34 17.59 -17.46
N LEU A 288 -8.70 16.32 -17.65
CA LEU A 288 -8.69 15.31 -16.59
C LEU A 288 -7.28 15.10 -16.04
N TYR A 289 -6.28 14.99 -16.90
CA TYR A 289 -4.88 14.85 -16.47
C TYR A 289 -4.43 16.00 -15.56
N GLU A 290 -4.67 17.24 -15.97
CA GLU A 290 -4.30 18.43 -15.19
C GLU A 290 -5.05 18.49 -13.85
N GLU A 291 -6.36 18.24 -13.88
CA GLU A 291 -7.20 18.29 -12.68
C GLU A 291 -6.87 17.16 -11.70
N ILE A 292 -6.60 15.95 -12.19
CA ILE A 292 -6.15 14.81 -11.38
C ILE A 292 -4.82 15.16 -10.70
N LYS A 293 -3.84 15.72 -11.43
CA LYS A 293 -2.57 16.18 -10.82
C LYS A 293 -2.79 17.27 -9.79
N ASP A 294 -3.64 18.26 -10.05
CA ASP A 294 -3.95 19.32 -9.09
C ASP A 294 -4.57 18.77 -7.80
N ILE A 295 -5.58 17.89 -7.92
CA ILE A 295 -6.25 17.25 -6.78
C ILE A 295 -5.23 16.57 -5.88
N PHE A 296 -4.45 15.62 -6.39
CA PHE A 296 -3.51 14.88 -5.55
C PHE A 296 -2.31 15.73 -5.10
N SER A 297 -1.90 16.76 -5.86
CA SER A 297 -0.86 17.69 -5.43
C SER A 297 -1.26 18.43 -4.14
N LYS A 298 -2.56 18.72 -3.94
CA LYS A 298 -3.09 19.31 -2.70
C LYS A 298 -2.97 18.37 -1.51
N ALA A 299 -3.01 17.05 -1.74
CA ALA A 299 -2.70 16.03 -0.72
C ALA A 299 -1.19 15.73 -0.59
N HIS A 300 -0.35 16.43 -1.36
CA HIS A 300 1.09 16.16 -1.48
C HIS A 300 1.38 14.71 -1.90
N MET A 301 0.51 14.16 -2.74
CA MET A 301 0.65 12.87 -3.40
C MET A 301 1.01 13.12 -4.86
N ASN A 302 2.16 12.61 -5.30
CA ASN A 302 2.57 12.73 -6.69
C ASN A 302 1.92 11.61 -7.51
N ILE A 303 1.46 11.92 -8.71
CA ILE A 303 0.91 10.94 -9.65
C ILE A 303 1.86 10.84 -10.83
N ARG A 304 2.13 9.63 -11.27
CA ARG A 304 3.07 9.33 -12.36
C ARG A 304 2.59 8.13 -13.16
N GLU A 305 3.41 7.69 -14.11
CA GLU A 305 3.16 6.52 -14.95
C GLU A 305 1.80 6.60 -15.65
N PHE A 306 1.46 7.80 -16.13
CA PHE A 306 0.32 8.01 -17.00
C PHE A 306 0.50 7.21 -18.28
N ALA A 307 -0.55 6.48 -18.64
CA ALA A 307 -0.64 5.74 -19.88
C ALA A 307 -2.07 5.79 -20.42
N SER A 308 -2.19 5.92 -21.74
CA SER A 308 -3.47 5.93 -22.44
C SER A 308 -3.45 5.10 -23.73
N ASN A 309 -4.64 4.72 -24.19
CA ASN A 309 -4.86 4.14 -25.52
C ASN A 309 -4.78 5.17 -26.65
N SER A 310 -4.79 6.47 -26.35
CA SER A 310 -4.62 7.53 -27.36
C SER A 310 -3.15 7.93 -27.52
N ALA A 311 -2.61 7.81 -28.74
CA ALA A 311 -1.25 8.24 -29.06
C ALA A 311 -1.08 9.76 -28.89
N GLU A 312 -2.06 10.55 -29.34
CA GLU A 312 -2.07 12.01 -29.24
C GLU A 312 -2.02 12.48 -27.77
N PHE A 313 -2.74 11.81 -26.87
CA PHE A 313 -2.67 12.11 -25.44
C PHE A 313 -1.30 11.73 -24.87
N ASN A 314 -0.74 10.58 -25.25
CA ASN A 314 0.57 10.14 -24.76
C ASN A 314 1.69 11.09 -25.21
N GLU A 315 1.61 11.68 -26.41
CA GLU A 315 2.56 12.70 -26.89
C GLU A 315 2.50 14.01 -26.09
N PHE A 316 1.32 14.35 -25.55
CA PHE A 316 1.15 15.51 -24.69
C PHE A 316 1.77 15.33 -23.29
N LEU A 317 1.84 14.09 -22.79
CA LEU A 317 2.37 13.81 -21.45
C LEU A 317 3.84 14.20 -21.32
N SER A 318 4.22 14.73 -20.16
CA SER A 318 5.63 15.00 -19.84
C SER A 318 6.42 13.68 -19.81
N LYS A 319 7.69 13.69 -20.26
CA LYS A 319 8.55 12.49 -20.25
C LYS A 319 8.75 11.89 -18.86
N GLU A 320 8.56 12.68 -17.80
CA GLU A 320 8.67 12.25 -16.41
C GLU A 320 7.40 11.53 -15.92
N ASP A 321 6.25 11.85 -16.50
CA ASP A 321 4.95 11.29 -16.14
C ASP A 321 4.57 10.06 -16.98
N GLN A 322 5.20 9.84 -18.13
CA GLN A 322 4.89 8.72 -19.02
C GLN A 322 5.29 7.36 -18.42
N GLN A 323 4.44 6.34 -18.63
CA GLN A 323 4.79 4.96 -18.30
C GLN A 323 5.98 4.48 -19.15
N SER A 324 7.02 3.96 -18.48
CA SER A 324 8.29 3.56 -19.12
C SER A 324 8.21 2.31 -20.02
N THR A 325 7.04 1.67 -20.14
CA THR A 325 6.87 0.37 -20.82
C THR A 325 5.85 0.48 -21.96
N GLN A 326 6.19 -0.03 -23.16
CA GLN A 326 5.33 -0.02 -24.36
C GLN A 326 4.05 -0.87 -24.26
N GLN A 327 3.91 -1.70 -23.23
CA GLN A 327 2.76 -2.58 -23.04
C GLN A 327 1.99 -2.13 -21.79
N MET A 328 0.84 -1.48 -22.00
CA MET A 328 -0.04 -1.06 -20.92
C MET A 328 -0.60 -2.26 -20.18
N LYS A 329 -0.25 -2.39 -18.90
CA LYS A 329 -0.92 -3.31 -17.97
C LYS A 329 -1.90 -2.51 -17.15
N VAL A 330 -3.17 -2.88 -17.19
CA VAL A 330 -4.21 -2.18 -16.42
C VAL A 330 -4.41 -2.94 -15.12
N LEU A 331 -4.08 -2.32 -13.99
CA LEU A 331 -4.23 -2.92 -12.66
C LEU A 331 -3.46 -4.25 -12.48
N GLY A 332 -2.33 -4.40 -13.18
CA GLY A 332 -1.49 -5.59 -13.13
C GLY A 332 -2.00 -6.78 -13.95
N ILE A 333 -3.06 -6.59 -14.75
CA ILE A 333 -3.62 -7.56 -15.70
C ILE A 333 -3.05 -7.31 -17.10
#